data_AF-G8SB26-F1
#
_entry.id   AF-G8SB26-F1
#
_cell.length_a   1.000
_cell.length_b   1.000
_cell.length_c   1.000
_cell.angle_alpha   90.00
_cell.angle_beta   90.00
_cell.angle_gamma   90.00
#
_symmetry.space_group_name_H-M   'P 1'
#
loop_
_entity.id
_entity.type
_entity.pdbx_description
1 polymer ?
#
loop_
_entity_poly.entity_id
_entity_poly.type
_entity_poly.pdbx_seq_one_letter_code
_entity_poly.pdbx_strand_id
1 'polypeptide(L)'
;MDGRPAVERVADALLAALPDFDYVYSNNIEAYDRFSPGLFFWEVVQATVRSYLGDQDEPDWRSTLDFMESAVRSGSQDERKAVGFHFLWNLPNRGDPGHDLVGELGPELTRILTRMQHGQPVD
;
A
#
# COMPACT_ATOMS: atom_id res chain seq x y z
N MET A 1 12.00 3.48 -20.06
CA MET A 1 10.95 2.93 -19.18
C MET A 1 10.51 1.61 -19.78
N ASP A 2 10.51 0.55 -19.00
CA ASP A 2 10.36 -0.84 -19.44
C ASP A 2 8.93 -1.26 -19.83
N GLY A 3 8.00 -0.30 -19.90
CA GLY A 3 6.60 -0.53 -20.30
C GLY A 3 5.71 -1.10 -19.20
N ARG A 4 6.24 -1.45 -18.01
CA ARG A 4 5.45 -1.99 -16.91
C ARG A 4 4.49 -0.94 -16.32
N PRO A 5 3.26 -1.31 -15.94
CA PRO A 5 2.36 -0.43 -15.19
C PRO A 5 2.99 0.11 -13.90
N ALA A 6 2.66 1.34 -13.52
CA ALA A 6 3.18 1.97 -12.31
C ALA A 6 2.92 1.15 -11.04
N VAL A 7 1.73 0.57 -10.91
CA VAL A 7 1.36 -0.26 -9.75
C VAL A 7 2.22 -1.51 -9.63
N GLU A 8 2.61 -2.14 -10.74
CA GLU A 8 3.50 -3.30 -10.74
C GLU A 8 4.91 -2.90 -10.31
N ARG A 9 5.40 -1.74 -10.74
CA ARG A 9 6.70 -1.23 -10.29
C ARG A 9 6.72 -0.93 -8.79
N VAL A 10 5.62 -0.41 -8.23
CA VAL A 10 5.51 -0.22 -6.77
C VAL A 10 5.49 -1.57 -6.06
N ALA A 11 4.78 -2.57 -6.59
CA ALA A 11 4.76 -3.92 -6.01
C ALA A 11 6.16 -4.58 -6.05
N ASP A 12 6.87 -4.50 -7.17
CA ASP A 12 8.23 -5.03 -7.30
C ASP A 12 9.19 -4.35 -6.32
N ALA A 13 9.08 -3.01 -6.18
CA ALA A 13 9.89 -2.25 -5.24
C ALA A 13 9.56 -2.60 -3.77
N LEU A 14 8.29 -2.87 -3.47
CA LEU A 14 7.84 -3.31 -2.15
C LEU A 14 8.47 -4.65 -1.80
N LEU A 15 8.37 -5.64 -2.68
CA LEU A 15 8.93 -6.98 -2.46
C LEU A 15 10.46 -6.95 -2.33
N ALA A 16 11.13 -6.08 -3.08
CA ALA A 16 12.57 -5.89 -2.95
C ALA A 16 12.97 -5.26 -1.61
N ALA A 17 12.14 -4.37 -1.05
CA ALA A 17 12.41 -3.69 0.22
C ALA A 17 11.96 -4.51 1.45
N LEU A 18 10.84 -5.23 1.31
CA LEU A 18 10.13 -5.96 2.35
C LEU A 18 9.78 -7.36 1.83
N PRO A 19 10.77 -8.28 1.77
CA PRO A 19 10.59 -9.62 1.21
C PRO A 19 9.60 -10.49 2.01
N ASP A 20 9.26 -10.11 3.24
CA ASP A 20 8.23 -10.78 4.03
C ASP A 20 6.84 -10.70 3.37
N PHE A 21 6.62 -9.83 2.38
CA PHE A 21 5.41 -9.82 1.54
C PHE A 21 5.41 -10.85 0.40
N ASP A 22 6.47 -11.65 0.22
CA ASP A 22 6.55 -12.68 -0.83
C ASP A 22 5.38 -13.70 -0.73
N TYR A 23 4.90 -13.97 0.48
CA TYR A 23 3.74 -14.84 0.68
C TYR A 23 2.46 -14.22 0.11
N VAL A 24 2.25 -12.91 0.30
CA VAL A 24 1.10 -12.18 -0.25
C VAL A 24 1.15 -12.20 -1.77
N TYR A 25 2.33 -11.98 -2.35
CA TYR A 25 2.54 -12.05 -3.79
C TYR A 25 2.26 -13.44 -4.36
N SER A 26 2.80 -14.48 -3.72
CA SER A 26 2.63 -15.87 -4.14
C SER A 26 1.16 -16.29 -4.09
N ASN A 27 0.46 -15.99 -2.98
CA ASN A 27 -0.96 -16.27 -2.82
C ASN A 27 -1.82 -15.51 -3.85
N ASN A 28 -1.43 -14.28 -4.20
CA ASN A 28 -2.12 -13.50 -5.22
C ASN A 28 -2.04 -14.16 -6.60
N ILE A 29 -0.87 -14.67 -7.00
CA ILE A 29 -0.73 -15.37 -8.28
C ILE A 29 -1.48 -16.71 -8.25
N GLU A 30 -1.33 -17.49 -7.19
CA GLU A 30 -1.97 -18.80 -7.07
C GLU A 30 -3.50 -18.71 -7.15
N ALA A 31 -4.09 -17.71 -6.47
CA ALA A 31 -5.54 -17.55 -6.44
C ALA A 31 -6.16 -17.15 -7.78
N TYR A 32 -5.40 -16.49 -8.68
CA TYR A 32 -5.95 -15.85 -9.88
C TYR A 32 -5.27 -16.25 -11.20
N ASP A 33 -4.26 -17.14 -11.15
CA ASP A 33 -3.41 -17.56 -12.28
C ASP A 33 -2.73 -16.38 -13.01
N ARG A 34 -2.61 -15.25 -12.30
CA ARG A 34 -1.92 -14.02 -12.73
C ARG A 34 -1.79 -13.07 -11.55
N PHE A 35 -0.86 -12.13 -11.66
CA PHE A 35 -0.79 -11.02 -10.73
C PHE A 35 -2.02 -10.11 -10.87
N SER A 36 -2.67 -9.83 -9.75
CA SER A 36 -3.78 -8.87 -9.62
C SER A 36 -3.36 -7.75 -8.66
N PRO A 37 -2.90 -6.59 -9.19
CA PRO A 37 -2.33 -5.53 -8.37
C PRO A 37 -3.29 -5.00 -7.31
N GLY A 38 -4.57 -4.82 -7.65
CA GLY A 38 -5.57 -4.31 -6.71
C GLY A 38 -5.78 -5.23 -5.51
N LEU A 39 -5.80 -6.55 -5.74
CA LEU A 39 -5.95 -7.53 -4.68
C LEU A 39 -4.67 -7.72 -3.88
N PHE A 40 -3.51 -7.66 -4.54
CA PHE A 40 -2.22 -7.69 -3.86
C PHE A 40 -2.11 -6.55 -2.85
N PHE A 41 -2.36 -5.32 -3.27
CA PHE A 41 -2.30 -4.17 -2.36
C PHE A 41 -3.41 -4.17 -1.31
N TRP A 42 -4.60 -4.72 -1.61
CA TRP A 42 -5.61 -4.92 -0.59
C TRP A 42 -5.11 -5.85 0.52
N GLU A 43 -4.49 -6.98 0.18
CA GLU A 43 -3.90 -7.90 1.15
C GLU A 43 -2.72 -7.27 1.91
N VAL A 44 -1.87 -6.49 1.24
CA VAL A 44 -0.81 -5.70 1.91
C VAL A 44 -1.41 -4.77 2.96
N VAL A 45 -2.52 -4.09 2.66
CA VAL A 45 -3.21 -3.26 3.66
C VAL A 45 -3.76 -4.11 4.80
N GLN A 46 -4.37 -5.26 4.52
CA GLN A 46 -4.87 -6.15 5.58
C GLN A 46 -3.75 -6.63 6.50
N ALA A 47 -2.62 -7.06 5.95
CA ALA A 47 -1.42 -7.44 6.70
C ALA A 47 -0.87 -6.29 7.54
N THR A 48 -0.79 -5.09 6.96
CA THR A 48 -0.34 -3.86 7.67
C THR A 48 -1.25 -3.56 8.86
N VAL A 49 -2.58 -3.65 8.68
CA VAL A 49 -3.56 -3.42 9.74
C VAL A 49 -3.47 -4.48 10.83
N ARG A 50 -3.30 -5.77 10.48
CA ARG A 50 -3.11 -6.85 11.45
C ARG A 50 -1.83 -6.64 12.26
N SER A 51 -0.72 -6.30 11.60
CA SER A 51 0.54 -5.94 12.26
C SER A 51 0.37 -4.76 13.23
N TYR A 52 -0.34 -3.71 12.82
CA TYR A 52 -0.65 -2.56 13.68
C TYR A 52 -1.48 -2.94 14.92
N LEU A 53 -2.42 -3.86 14.76
CA LEU A 53 -3.24 -4.39 15.86
C LEU A 53 -2.50 -5.38 16.77
N GLY A 54 -1.23 -5.69 16.48
CA GLY A 54 -0.34 -6.49 17.32
C GLY A 54 -0.11 -7.91 16.84
N ASP A 55 -0.52 -8.26 15.62
CA ASP A 55 -0.14 -9.53 15.00
C ASP A 55 1.35 -9.52 14.60
N GLN A 56 2.17 -10.30 15.31
CA GLN A 56 3.62 -10.33 15.13
C GLN A 56 4.07 -11.23 13.99
N ASP A 57 3.16 -12.02 13.42
CA ASP A 57 3.45 -12.90 12.28
C ASP A 57 3.37 -12.13 10.95
N GLU A 58 2.86 -10.90 10.97
CA GLU A 58 2.74 -10.03 9.80
C GLU A 58 3.94 -9.12 9.60
N PRO A 59 4.25 -8.71 8.35
CA PRO A 59 5.28 -7.72 8.07
C PRO A 59 5.07 -6.44 8.89
N ASP A 60 6.16 -5.86 9.41
CA ASP A 60 6.10 -4.68 10.28
C ASP A 60 5.36 -3.52 9.61
N TRP A 61 4.29 -3.05 10.26
CA TRP A 61 3.45 -1.99 9.73
C TRP A 61 4.20 -0.67 9.55
N ARG A 62 5.18 -0.36 10.42
CA ARG A 62 5.96 0.88 10.33
C ARG A 62 6.82 0.87 9.07
N SER A 63 7.54 -0.22 8.86
CA SER A 63 8.34 -0.45 7.65
C SER A 63 7.49 -0.36 6.38
N THR A 64 6.24 -0.86 6.44
CA THR A 64 5.30 -0.77 5.32
C THR A 64 4.88 0.68 5.04
N LEU A 65 4.51 1.46 6.07
CA LEU A 65 4.18 2.88 5.91
C LEU A 65 5.37 3.71 5.42
N ASP A 66 6.57 3.47 5.96
CA ASP A 66 7.80 4.14 5.54
C ASP A 66 8.12 3.88 4.07
N PHE A 67 7.92 2.64 3.61
CA PHE A 67 8.05 2.30 2.20
C PHE A 67 7.05 3.09 1.35
N MET A 68 5.75 3.09 1.72
CA MET A 68 4.71 3.77 0.94
C MET A 68 4.94 5.29 0.90
N GLU A 69 5.36 5.89 2.00
CA GLU A 69 5.73 7.30 2.09
C GLU A 69 6.91 7.61 1.16
N SER A 70 7.94 6.78 1.17
CA SER A 70 9.08 6.95 0.27
C SER A 70 8.67 6.76 -1.20
N ALA A 71 7.84 5.77 -1.51
CA ALA A 71 7.33 5.51 -2.85
C ALA A 71 6.57 6.71 -3.41
N VAL A 72 5.76 7.37 -2.58
CA VAL A 72 5.05 8.61 -2.98
C VAL A 72 6.02 9.77 -3.18
N ARG A 73 6.95 9.96 -2.25
CA ARG A 73 7.88 11.10 -2.24
C ARG A 73 8.86 11.08 -3.42
N SER A 74 9.43 9.92 -3.75
CA SER A 74 10.42 9.79 -4.83
C SER A 74 9.85 9.26 -6.15
N GLY A 75 8.63 8.72 -6.14
CA GLY A 75 8.00 8.13 -7.31
C GLY A 75 7.58 9.14 -8.38
N SER A 76 7.28 8.62 -9.56
CA SER A 76 6.56 9.33 -10.61
C SER A 76 5.12 9.66 -10.21
N GLN A 77 4.47 10.56 -10.94
CA GLN A 77 3.06 10.88 -10.70
C GLN A 77 2.15 9.64 -10.78
N ASP A 78 2.45 8.70 -11.68
CA ASP A 78 1.66 7.49 -11.83
C ASP A 78 1.88 6.50 -10.67
N GLU A 79 3.09 6.45 -10.10
CA GLU A 79 3.36 5.67 -8.88
C GLU A 79 2.66 6.29 -7.66
N ARG A 80 2.65 7.62 -7.53
CA ARG A 80 1.86 8.31 -6.50
C ARG A 80 0.36 7.96 -6.59
N LYS A 81 -0.20 7.99 -7.80
CA LYS A 81 -1.58 7.59 -8.06
C LYS A 81 -1.81 6.12 -7.71
N ALA A 82 -0.88 5.24 -8.06
CA ALA A 82 -0.99 3.82 -7.72
C ALA A 82 -1.05 3.60 -6.21
N VAL A 83 -0.17 4.23 -5.42
CA VAL A 83 -0.23 4.16 -3.95
C VAL A 83 -1.56 4.73 -3.43
N GLY A 84 -2.01 5.87 -3.96
CA GLY A 84 -3.31 6.43 -3.59
C GLY A 84 -4.47 5.45 -3.81
N PHE A 85 -4.65 4.98 -5.04
CA PHE A 85 -5.79 4.14 -5.40
C PHE A 85 -5.73 2.72 -4.87
N HIS A 86 -4.54 2.13 -4.71
CA HIS A 86 -4.40 0.73 -4.33
C HIS A 86 -4.09 0.53 -2.84
N PHE A 87 -3.41 1.47 -2.19
CA PHE A 87 -3.08 1.37 -0.76
C PHE A 87 -4.00 2.28 0.08
N LEU A 88 -3.94 3.60 -0.13
CA LEU A 88 -4.66 4.55 0.74
C LEU A 88 -6.19 4.40 0.67
N TRP A 89 -6.74 4.11 -0.51
CA TRP A 89 -8.18 3.87 -0.68
C TRP A 89 -8.69 2.66 0.12
N ASN A 90 -7.80 1.70 0.41
CA ASN A 90 -8.16 0.46 1.10
C ASN A 90 -7.93 0.54 2.62
N LEU A 91 -7.44 1.66 3.15
CA LEU A 91 -7.29 1.84 4.60
C LEU A 91 -8.65 1.78 5.33
N PRO A 92 -8.66 1.33 6.60
CA PRO A 92 -9.92 1.19 7.36
C PRO A 92 -10.68 2.51 7.50
N ASN A 93 -12.01 2.46 7.39
CA ASN A 93 -12.85 3.63 7.60
C ASN A 93 -12.96 3.98 9.09
N ARG A 94 -13.45 5.18 9.38
CA ARG A 94 -13.71 5.60 10.76
C ARG A 94 -14.69 4.64 11.43
N GLY A 95 -14.23 3.99 12.50
CA GLY A 95 -15.01 3.01 13.27
C GLY A 95 -14.64 1.56 12.96
N ASP A 96 -13.90 1.30 11.88
CA ASP A 96 -13.35 -0.02 11.59
C ASP A 96 -12.13 -0.31 12.49
N PRO A 97 -11.88 -1.57 12.87
CA PRO A 97 -10.66 -1.96 13.56
C PRO A 97 -9.41 -1.52 12.80
N GLY A 98 -8.45 -0.93 13.51
CA GLY A 98 -7.19 -0.46 12.92
C GLY A 98 -7.26 0.90 12.23
N HIS A 99 -8.39 1.61 12.28
CA HIS A 99 -8.51 2.97 11.74
C HIS A 99 -7.45 3.94 12.31
N ASP A 100 -7.03 3.75 13.56
CA ASP A 100 -6.01 4.60 14.20
C ASP A 100 -4.65 4.57 13.46
N LEU A 101 -4.39 3.56 12.62
CA LEU A 101 -3.26 3.51 11.69
C LEU A 101 -3.21 4.74 10.77
N VAL A 102 -4.36 5.32 10.42
CA VAL A 102 -4.43 6.55 9.61
C VAL A 102 -3.72 7.73 10.30
N GLY A 103 -3.70 7.74 11.64
CA GLY A 103 -2.98 8.75 12.43
C GLY A 103 -1.45 8.59 12.40
N GLU A 104 -0.95 7.46 11.93
CA GLU A 104 0.48 7.14 11.83
C GLU A 104 1.05 7.42 10.43
N LEU A 105 0.22 7.87 9.49
CA LEU A 105 0.67 8.17 8.13
C LEU A 105 1.69 9.32 8.11
N GLY A 106 2.70 9.17 7.26
CA GLY A 106 3.64 10.24 6.94
C GLY A 106 2.96 11.44 6.24
N PRO A 107 3.68 12.57 6.10
CA PRO A 107 3.13 13.81 5.57
C PRO A 107 2.62 13.69 4.13
N GLU A 108 3.30 12.97 3.24
CA GLU A 108 2.85 12.83 1.85
C GLU A 108 1.66 11.89 1.73
N LEU A 109 1.65 10.76 2.44
CA LEU A 109 0.49 9.87 2.49
C LEU A 109 -0.73 10.59 3.07
N THR A 110 -0.56 11.35 4.15
CA THR A 110 -1.62 12.18 4.74
C THR A 110 -2.15 13.21 3.74
N ARG A 111 -1.26 13.89 3.02
CA ARG A 111 -1.63 14.87 1.98
C ARG A 111 -2.47 14.22 0.89
N ILE A 112 -2.05 13.05 0.37
CA ILE A 112 -2.77 12.34 -0.69
C ILE A 112 -4.13 11.85 -0.19
N LEU A 113 -4.19 11.23 0.99
CA LEU A 113 -5.44 10.73 1.57
C LEU A 113 -6.46 11.87 1.74
N THR A 114 -6.02 13.01 2.28
CA THR A 114 -6.86 14.21 2.44
C THR A 114 -7.43 14.68 1.10
N ARG A 115 -6.59 14.75 0.06
CA ARG A 115 -7.03 15.14 -1.29
C ARG A 115 -8.08 14.18 -1.84
N MET A 116 -7.85 12.87 -1.70
CA MET A 116 -8.79 11.84 -2.14
C MET A 116 -10.15 11.97 -1.43
N GLN A 117 -10.15 12.22 -0.12
CA GLN A 117 -11.37 12.45 0.67
C GLN A 117 -12.16 13.69 0.22
N HIS A 118 -11.48 14.69 -0.36
CA HIS A 118 -12.10 15.88 -0.95
C HIS A 118 -12.39 15.75 -2.45
N GLY A 119 -12.20 14.57 -3.05
CA GLY A 119 -12.40 14.36 -4.49
C GLY A 119 -11.39 15.09 -5.39
N GLN A 120 -10.24 15.47 -4.83
CA GLN A 120 -9.18 16.17 -5.57
C GLN A 120 -8.23 15.17 -6.25
N PRO A 121 -7.60 15.56 -7.38
CA PRO A 121 -6.62 14.70 -8.06
C PRO A 121 -5.43 14.37 -7.16
N VAL A 122 -4.84 13.19 -7.34
CA VAL A 122 -3.53 12.84 -6.78
C VAL A 122 -2.44 13.33 -7.75
N ASP A 123 -1.77 14.42 -7.39
CA ASP A 123 -0.62 15.01 -8.10
C ASP A 123 0.63 15.08 -7.20
#